data_AF-A0A3D1TA50-F1
#
_entry.id   AF-A0A3D1TA50-F1
#
_cell.length_a   1.000
_cell.length_b   1.000
_cell.length_c   1.000
_cell.angle_alpha   90.00
_cell.angle_beta   90.00
_cell.angle_gamma   90.00
#
_symmetry.space_group_name_H-M   'P 1'
#
loop_
_entity.id
_entity.type
_entity.pdbx_description
1 polymer ?
#
loop_
_entity_poly.entity_id
_entity_poly.type
_entity_poly.pdbx_seq_one_letter_code
_entity_poly.pdbx_strand_id
1 'polypeptide(L)' 'DPLRKAVALAIPVGANIGGIATPIGTPPNAVVLAALQGSGISIPFGTWMVLALPFALFLLF' A
#
# COMPACT_ATOMS: atom_id res chain seq x y z
N ASP A 1 -28.17 12.32 3.76
CA ASP A 1 -27.96 10.91 4.12
C ASP A 1 -26.51 10.72 4.61
N PRO A 2 -26.31 10.52 5.92
CA PRO A 2 -25.00 10.26 6.52
C PRO A 2 -24.29 9.02 5.94
N LEU A 3 -25.04 7.99 5.54
CA LEU A 3 -24.47 6.73 5.02
C LEU A 3 -23.79 6.96 3.67
N ARG A 4 -24.42 7.72 2.77
CA ARG A 4 -23.82 8.09 1.48
C ARG A 4 -22.48 8.81 1.64
N LYS A 5 -22.38 9.73 2.61
CA LYS A 5 -21.13 10.45 2.89
C LYS A 5 -20.06 9.52 3.46
N ALA A 6 -20.44 8.63 4.37
CA ALA A 6 -19.52 7.65 4.98
C ALA A 6 -18.94 6.71 3.92
N VAL A 7 -19.76 6.14 3.04
CA VAL A 7 -19.30 5.24 1.98
C VAL A 7 -18.43 5.99 0.95
N ALA A 8 -18.81 7.21 0.58
CA ALA A 8 -18.03 8.03 -0.35
C ALA A 8 -16.61 8.34 0.16
N LEU A 9 -16.42 8.42 1.49
CA LEU A 9 -15.10 8.60 2.11
C LEU A 9 -14.37 7.28 2.37
N ALA A 10 -15.08 6.22 2.75
CA ALA A 10 -14.48 4.93 3.06
C ALA A 10 -13.77 4.31 1.85
N ILE A 11 -14.32 4.44 0.64
CA ILE A 11 -13.73 3.90 -0.59
C ILE A 11 -12.32 4.49 -0.86
N PRO A 12 -12.13 5.81 -0.99
CA PRO A 12 -10.81 6.37 -1.26
C PRO A 12 -9.83 6.16 -0.09
N VAL A 13 -10.30 6.15 1.16
CA VAL A 13 -9.45 5.84 2.32
C VAL A 13 -8.94 4.40 2.23
N GLY A 14 -9.83 3.43 2.01
CA GLY A 14 -9.47 2.03 1.86
C GLY A 14 -8.56 1.77 0.66
N ALA A 15 -8.82 2.43 -0.48
CA ALA A 15 -7.98 2.32 -1.68
C ALA A 15 -6.54 2.83 -1.43
N ASN A 16 -6.37 3.95 -0.72
CA ASN A 16 -5.03 4.45 -0.38
C ASN A 16 -4.28 3.51 0.57
N ILE A 17 -4.96 3.00 1.61
CA ILE A 17 -4.34 2.06 2.56
C ILE A 17 -3.99 0.74 1.86
N GLY A 18 -4.90 0.20 1.05
CA GLY A 18 -4.67 -1.02 0.28
C GLY A 18 -3.50 -0.91 -0.71
N GLY A 19 -3.26 0.29 -1.26
CA GLY A 19 -2.10 0.57 -2.11
C GLY A 19 -0.74 0.39 -1.44
N ILE A 20 -0.67 0.39 -0.11
CA ILE A 20 0.57 0.16 0.66
C ILE A 20 0.95 -1.32 0.66
N ALA A 21 -0.04 -2.23 0.62
CA ALA A 21 0.16 -3.66 0.85
C ALA A 21 1.07 -4.35 -0.17
N THR A 22 1.19 -3.80 -1.39
CA THR A 22 2.00 -4.39 -2.46
C THR A 22 3.00 -3.41 -3.07
N PRO A 23 4.15 -3.91 -3.57
CA PRO A 23 5.12 -3.14 -4.34
C PRO A 23 4.56 -2.34 -5.52
N ILE A 24 3.48 -2.81 -6.13
CA ILE A 24 2.86 -2.24 -7.34
C ILE A 24 1.57 -1.47 -7.03
N GLY A 25 1.20 -1.33 -5.76
CA GLY A 25 -0.07 -0.72 -5.36
C GLY A 25 -0.13 0.79 -5.58
N THR A 26 1.02 1.49 -5.51
CA THR A 26 1.11 2.93 -5.78
C THR A 26 2.44 3.29 -6.46
N PRO A 27 2.49 4.39 -7.25
CA PRO A 27 3.73 4.83 -7.89
C PRO A 27 4.93 5.05 -6.93
N PRO A 28 4.77 5.61 -5.72
CA PRO A 28 5.87 5.77 -4.77
C PRO A 28 6.60 4.48 -4.40
N ASN A 29 5.89 3.35 -4.25
CA ASN A 29 6.49 2.06 -3.91
C ASN A 29 7.47 1.60 -5.00
N ALA A 30 7.06 1.73 -6.26
CA ALA A 30 7.90 1.38 -7.41
C ALA A 30 9.14 2.28 -7.52
N VAL A 31 8.99 3.59 -7.24
CA VAL A 31 10.12 4.54 -7.23
C VAL A 31 11.15 4.16 -6.16
N VAL A 32 10.72 3.82 -4.94
CA VAL A 32 11.61 3.38 -3.87
C VAL A 32 12.32 2.08 -4.23
N LEU A 33 11.59 1.10 -4.77
CA LEU A 33 12.19 -0.18 -5.21
C LEU A 33 13.24 0.03 -6.29
N ALA A 34 12.99 0.90 -7.26
CA ALA A 34 13.96 1.23 -8.30
C ALA A 34 15.20 1.93 -7.72
N ALA A 35 15.02 2.86 -6.77
CA ALA A 35 16.12 3.55 -6.11
C ALA A 35 16.99 2.61 -5.26
N LEU A 36 16.35 1.68 -4.53
CA LEU A 36 17.04 0.64 -3.76
C LEU A 36 17.78 -0.33 -4.67
N GLN A 37 17.18 -0.73 -5.79
CA GLN A 37 17.82 -1.57 -6.78
C GLN A 37 19.06 -0.89 -7.38
N GLY A 38 18.98 0.41 -7.66
CA GLY A 38 20.14 1.22 -8.08
C GLY A 38 21.25 1.31 -7.03
N SER A 39 20.92 1.08 -5.76
CA SER A 39 21.86 1.03 -4.63
C SER A 39 22.32 -0.40 -4.30
N GLY A 40 22.01 -1.39 -5.15
CA GLY A 40 22.35 -2.80 -4.96
C GLY A 40 21.47 -3.57 -3.97
N ILE A 41 20.40 -2.96 -3.47
CA ILE A 41 19.44 -3.57 -2.55
C ILE A 41 18.22 -4.05 -3.35
N SER A 42 18.04 -5.37 -3.44
CA SER A 42 16.83 -5.96 -4.04
C SER A 42 15.87 -6.43 -2.96
N ILE A 43 14.62 -5.97 -3.03
CA ILE A 43 13.55 -6.43 -2.14
C ILE A 43 12.63 -7.33 -2.96
N PRO A 44 12.56 -8.64 -2.64
CA PRO A 44 11.60 -9.55 -3.27
C PRO A 44 10.16 -9.13 -2.96
N PHE A 45 9.26 -9.38 -3.90
CA PHE A 45 7.83 -9.07 -3.77
C PHE A 45 7.21 -9.66 -2.49
N GLY A 46 7.52 -10.93 -2.19
CA GLY A 46 7.04 -11.60 -0.98
C GLY A 46 7.54 -10.96 0.31
N THR A 47 8.81 -10.53 0.35
CA THR A 47 9.40 -9.84 1.51
C THR A 47 8.69 -8.52 1.79
N TRP A 48 8.35 -7.75 0.75
CA TRP A 48 7.54 -6.55 0.91
C TRP A 48 6.18 -6.87 1.50
N MET A 49 5.48 -7.85 0.93
CA MET A 49 4.12 -8.20 1.38
C MET A 49 4.09 -8.66 2.83
N VAL A 50 5.07 -9.43 3.30
CA VAL A 50 5.14 -9.90 4.69
C VAL A 50 5.21 -8.72 5.68
N LEU A 51 5.80 -7.59 5.28
CA LEU A 51 5.86 -6.37 6.10
C LEU A 51 4.64 -5.47 5.90
N ALA A 52 4.28 -5.20 4.64
CA ALA A 52 3.32 -4.17 4.28
C ALA A 52 1.86 -4.63 4.37
N LEU A 53 1.56 -5.91 4.07
CA LEU A 53 0.20 -6.43 4.09
C LEU A 53 -0.38 -6.45 5.52
N PRO A 54 0.31 -6.96 6.57
CA PRO A 54 -0.21 -6.90 7.93
C PRO A 54 -0.46 -5.47 8.41
N PHE A 55 0.43 -4.54 8.03
CA PHE A 55 0.28 -3.12 8.36
C PHE A 55 -0.96 -2.51 7.68
N ALA A 56 -1.18 -2.79 6.39
CA ALA A 56 -2.38 -2.32 5.69
C ALA A 56 -3.67 -2.90 6.28
N LEU A 57 -3.67 -4.17 6.69
CA LEU A 57 -4.81 -4.79 7.38
C LEU A 57 -5.09 -4.12 8.74
N PHE A 58 -4.04 -3.85 9.53
CA PHE A 58 -4.18 -3.15 10.81
C PHE A 58 -4.76 -1.73 10.66
N LEU A 59 -4.48 -1.05 9.54
CA LEU A 59 -5.05 0.28 9.27
C LEU A 59 -6.49 0.23 8.75
N LEU A 60 -6.93 -0.89 8.18
CA LEU A 60 -8.27 -1.05 7.58
C LEU A 60 -9.33 -1.49 8.58
N PHE A 61 -8.94 -2.16 9.67
CA PHE A 61 -9.83 -2.78 10.66
C PHE A 61 -9.61 -2.17 12.05
#